data_AF-A0A496B863-F1
#
_entry.id   AF-A0A496B863-F1
#
_cell.length_a   1.000
_cell.length_b   1.000
_cell.length_c   1.000
_cell.angle_alpha   90.00
_cell.angle_beta   90.00
_cell.angle_gamma   90.00
#
_symmetry.space_group_name_H-M   'P 1'
#
loop_
_entity.id
_entity.type
_entity.pdbx_description
1 polymer ?
#
loop_
_entity_poly.entity_id
_entity_poly.type
_entity_poly.pdbx_seq_one_letter_code
_entity_poly.pdbx_strand_id
1 'polypeptide(L)'
;MKKYFFILIAFVSFATTWNTILAESTADETPTAPAARQMDADTKDSSTSLTLEGSVLARNPNRQADSSDYPLFRSHASKYYPPKTARTAILLSATLPGLGQTYSGRPVRGLAFLAAGLGLIAAGGFHLDRAVNYHDRSNRFMGAEGEGGFDDPYSDSFLTVDQGRVKSRGHAQFGVLFLASGLGVYIWNIFDAAKTVNEYNERRFPVQAQQNVRDKTFFVRSGGNLSRGETYLTVNRRF
;
A
#
# COMPACT_ATOMS: atom_id res chain seq x y z
N MET A 1 37.63 3.99 -4.28
CA MET A 1 36.88 3.49 -3.10
C MET A 1 36.33 4.59 -2.17
N LYS A 2 37.08 5.64 -1.80
CA LYS A 2 36.63 6.65 -0.81
C LYS A 2 35.32 7.40 -1.14
N LYS A 3 34.97 7.59 -2.42
CA LYS A 3 33.78 8.38 -2.82
C LYS A 3 32.44 7.66 -2.55
N TYR A 4 32.40 6.34 -2.67
CA TYR A 4 31.19 5.54 -2.38
C TYR A 4 30.99 5.30 -0.89
N PHE A 5 32.07 5.37 -0.10
CA PHE A 5 32.02 5.26 1.36
C PHE A 5 31.23 6.42 1.99
N PHE A 6 31.39 7.65 1.49
CA PHE A 6 30.61 8.81 1.97
C PHE A 6 29.12 8.73 1.61
N ILE A 7 28.76 8.17 0.45
CA ILE A 7 27.37 7.98 0.06
C ILE A 7 26.70 6.91 0.93
N LEU A 8 27.42 5.81 1.21
CA LEU A 8 26.95 4.76 2.11
C LEU A 8 26.76 5.30 3.54
N ILE A 9 27.73 6.08 4.06
CA ILE A 9 27.62 6.71 5.38
C ILE A 9 26.44 7.67 5.43
N ALA A 10 26.24 8.51 4.41
CA ALA A 10 25.09 9.42 4.38
C ALA A 10 23.75 8.67 4.40
N PHE A 11 23.66 7.53 3.70
CA PHE A 11 22.46 6.69 3.67
C PHE A 11 22.21 5.98 5.01
N VAL A 12 23.27 5.45 5.64
CA VAL A 12 23.21 4.82 6.96
C VAL A 12 22.86 5.85 8.03
N SER A 13 23.47 7.04 7.99
CA SER A 13 23.16 8.15 8.90
C SER A 13 21.72 8.61 8.76
N PHE A 14 21.22 8.78 7.53
CA PHE A 14 19.82 9.12 7.30
C PHE A 14 18.86 8.04 7.85
N ALA A 15 19.18 6.75 7.65
CA ALA A 15 18.39 5.65 8.19
C ALA A 15 18.42 5.59 9.73
N THR A 16 19.55 5.90 10.37
CA THR A 16 19.65 5.93 11.85
C THR A 16 18.89 7.10 12.45
N THR A 17 19.00 8.30 11.88
CA THR A 17 18.29 9.49 12.39
C THR A 17 16.78 9.35 12.24
N TRP A 18 16.33 8.66 11.19
CA TRP A 18 14.91 8.36 10.97
C TRP A 18 14.35 7.39 12.03
N ASN A 19 15.11 6.37 12.42
CA ASN A 19 14.68 5.41 13.46
C ASN A 19 14.52 6.05 14.85
N THR A 20 15.34 7.05 15.20
CA THR A 20 15.16 7.81 16.46
C THR A 20 13.86 8.61 16.49
N ILE A 21 13.43 9.16 15.36
CA ILE A 21 12.16 9.89 15.25
C ILE A 21 10.96 8.92 15.34
N LEU A 22 11.12 7.67 14.91
CA LEU A 22 10.10 6.61 15.09
C LEU A 22 9.97 6.18 16.56
N ALA A 23 11.08 6.04 17.30
CA ALA A 23 11.06 5.53 18.68
C ALA A 23 10.39 6.51 19.65
N GLU A 24 10.48 7.82 19.40
CA GLU A 24 9.84 8.85 20.22
C GLU A 24 8.33 8.97 19.96
N SER A 25 7.85 8.45 18.82
CA SER A 25 6.46 8.55 18.39
C SER A 25 5.53 7.47 18.96
N THR A 26 6.06 6.34 19.42
CA THR A 26 5.26 5.19 19.85
C THR A 26 4.96 5.19 21.35
N ALA A 27 5.48 6.16 22.10
CA ALA A 27 5.31 6.22 23.55
C ALA A 27 3.92 6.70 24.01
N ASP A 28 3.07 7.26 23.14
CA ASP A 28 1.92 8.07 23.59
C ASP A 28 0.53 7.45 23.35
N GLU A 29 0.43 6.21 22.85
CA GLU A 29 -0.86 5.54 22.71
C GLU A 29 -0.83 4.17 23.42
N THR A 30 -0.92 4.21 24.75
CA THR A 30 -1.37 3.05 25.53
C THR A 30 -2.84 3.28 25.87
N PRO A 31 -3.80 2.68 25.15
CA PRO A 31 -5.20 2.72 25.55
C PRO A 31 -5.35 1.83 26.78
N THR A 32 -5.66 2.45 27.92
CA THR A 32 -6.08 1.74 29.14
C THR A 32 -7.32 0.91 28.81
N ALA A 33 -7.13 -0.39 28.56
CA ALA A 33 -8.22 -1.32 28.30
C ALA A 33 -9.07 -1.45 29.58
N PRO A 34 -10.41 -1.33 29.50
CA PRO A 34 -11.26 -1.65 30.63
C PRO A 34 -11.17 -3.16 30.90
N ALA A 35 -10.98 -3.52 32.18
CA ALA A 35 -10.86 -4.87 32.67
C ALA A 35 -11.97 -5.79 32.11
N ALA A 36 -11.56 -6.76 31.30
CA ALA A 36 -12.46 -7.76 30.74
C ALA A 36 -12.97 -8.67 31.88
N ARG A 37 -14.29 -8.72 32.05
CA ARG A 37 -14.98 -9.73 32.86
C ARG A 37 -14.74 -11.10 32.20
N GLN A 38 -14.15 -11.99 32.98
CA GLN A 38 -13.99 -13.41 32.67
C GLN A 38 -15.39 -14.01 32.45
N MET A 39 -15.63 -14.55 31.25
CA MET A 39 -16.82 -15.32 30.94
C MET A 39 -16.34 -16.70 30.49
N ASP A 40 -16.60 -17.69 31.34
CA ASP A 40 -16.20 -19.08 31.15
C ASP A 40 -16.86 -19.64 29.89
N ALA A 41 -16.04 -20.09 28.95
CA ALA A 41 -16.46 -20.77 27.73
C ALA A 41 -16.06 -22.24 27.83
N ASP A 42 -16.98 -23.06 28.35
CA ASP A 42 -16.97 -24.51 28.18
C ASP A 42 -17.26 -24.83 26.71
N THR A 43 -16.21 -25.20 25.98
CA THR A 43 -16.26 -25.50 24.54
C THR A 43 -16.39 -27.00 24.39
N LYS A 44 -17.60 -27.50 24.12
CA LYS A 44 -17.82 -28.81 23.53
C LYS A 44 -18.07 -28.65 22.04
N ASP A 45 -17.18 -29.28 21.28
CA ASP A 45 -17.23 -29.48 19.85
C ASP A 45 -18.62 -29.92 19.38
N SER A 46 -19.18 -29.19 18.41
CA SER A 46 -20.24 -29.71 17.55
C SER A 46 -20.00 -29.28 16.13
N SER A 47 -19.30 -30.14 15.40
CA SER A 47 -19.24 -30.18 13.94
C SER A 47 -20.59 -30.64 13.41
N THR A 48 -21.55 -29.70 13.31
CA THR A 48 -22.80 -29.95 12.59
C THR A 48 -22.63 -29.51 11.13
N SER A 49 -22.42 -30.48 10.26
CA SER A 49 -22.59 -30.33 8.81
C SER A 49 -24.07 -30.02 8.52
N LEU A 50 -24.38 -28.76 8.24
CA LEU A 50 -25.70 -28.33 7.80
C LEU A 50 -25.91 -28.69 6.32
N THR A 51 -26.29 -29.94 6.06
CA THR A 51 -27.04 -30.31 4.85
C THR A 51 -28.47 -29.81 5.03
N LEU A 52 -28.72 -28.57 4.61
CA LEU A 52 -30.07 -28.03 4.56
C LEU A 52 -30.76 -28.60 3.32
N GLU A 53 -31.66 -29.56 3.55
CA GLU A 53 -32.61 -30.04 2.55
C GLU A 53 -33.34 -28.86 1.88
N GLY A 54 -33.16 -28.74 0.57
CA GLY A 54 -34.30 -28.78 -0.34
C GLY A 54 -35.38 -27.69 -0.25
N SER A 55 -35.12 -26.54 0.37
CA SER A 55 -35.99 -25.36 0.20
C SER A 55 -35.21 -24.20 -0.40
N VAL A 56 -35.15 -24.19 -1.74
CA VAL A 56 -34.92 -22.95 -2.49
C VAL A 56 -36.15 -22.08 -2.23
N LEU A 57 -36.16 -21.35 -1.11
CA LEU A 57 -37.13 -20.29 -0.89
C LEU A 57 -36.99 -19.31 -2.04
N ALA A 58 -37.99 -19.30 -2.93
CA ALA A 58 -38.06 -18.38 -4.06
C ALA A 58 -37.82 -16.98 -3.53
N ARG A 59 -36.67 -16.40 -3.90
CA ARG A 59 -36.28 -15.05 -3.54
C ARG A 59 -37.32 -14.11 -4.14
N ASN A 60 -38.30 -13.71 -3.34
CA ASN A 60 -39.35 -12.80 -3.77
C ASN A 60 -38.68 -11.49 -4.21
N PRO A 61 -38.69 -11.14 -5.53
CA PRO A 61 -37.98 -9.98 -6.04
C PRO A 61 -38.56 -8.66 -5.53
N ASN A 62 -39.77 -8.68 -4.98
CA ASN A 62 -40.44 -7.55 -4.35
C ASN A 62 -40.23 -7.47 -2.83
N ARG A 63 -39.51 -8.43 -2.23
CA ARG A 63 -39.09 -8.32 -0.83
C ARG A 63 -37.96 -7.30 -0.78
N GLN A 64 -38.31 -6.03 -0.64
CA GLN A 64 -37.40 -4.98 -0.21
C GLN A 64 -36.68 -5.53 1.01
N ALA A 65 -35.37 -5.78 0.89
CA ALA A 65 -34.53 -6.22 1.99
C ALA A 65 -34.77 -5.23 3.13
N ASP A 66 -35.54 -5.71 4.10
CA ASP A 66 -35.88 -4.92 5.27
C ASP A 66 -34.55 -4.60 5.92
N SER A 67 -34.31 -3.32 6.15
CA SER A 67 -32.97 -2.86 6.53
C SER A 67 -32.56 -3.36 7.92
N SER A 68 -33.52 -3.98 8.62
CA SER A 68 -33.45 -4.70 9.89
C SER A 68 -32.73 -6.05 9.81
N ASP A 69 -32.60 -6.69 8.64
CA ASP A 69 -32.01 -8.04 8.49
C ASP A 69 -30.48 -8.09 8.61
N TYR A 70 -29.82 -6.93 8.80
CA TYR A 70 -28.39 -6.84 9.12
C TYR A 70 -28.14 -6.05 10.42
N PRO A 71 -28.72 -6.46 11.58
CA PRO A 71 -28.62 -5.69 12.82
C PRO A 71 -27.21 -5.75 13.43
N LEU A 72 -26.45 -6.81 13.14
CA LEU A 72 -25.12 -7.07 13.73
C LEU A 72 -24.02 -6.10 13.25
N PHE A 73 -24.20 -5.40 12.13
CA PHE A 73 -23.15 -4.54 11.58
C PHE A 73 -23.30 -3.05 11.93
N ARG A 74 -24.42 -2.63 12.56
CA ARG A 74 -24.70 -1.19 12.73
C ARG A 74 -24.12 -0.58 14.00
N SER A 75 -24.42 -1.13 15.18
CA SER A 75 -24.01 -0.52 16.46
C SER A 75 -22.50 -0.61 16.73
N HIS A 76 -21.80 -1.52 16.05
CA HIS A 76 -20.40 -1.83 16.29
C HIS A 76 -19.52 -1.72 15.03
N ALA A 77 -19.94 -0.95 14.01
CA ALA A 77 -19.12 -0.73 12.81
C ALA A 77 -17.71 -0.18 13.13
N SER A 78 -17.55 0.56 14.23
CA SER A 78 -16.24 1.00 14.76
C SER A 78 -15.38 -0.12 15.31
N LYS A 79 -15.99 -1.20 15.82
CA LYS A 79 -15.30 -2.38 16.34
C LYS A 79 -14.73 -3.25 15.21
N TYR A 80 -15.46 -3.37 14.10
CA TYR A 80 -15.05 -4.23 12.98
C TYR A 80 -14.17 -3.53 11.95
N TYR A 81 -14.30 -2.21 11.80
CA TYR A 81 -13.52 -1.42 10.86
C TYR A 81 -12.95 -0.19 11.56
N PRO A 82 -11.88 -0.31 12.35
CA PRO A 82 -11.27 0.84 13.01
C PRO A 82 -10.81 1.88 11.96
N PRO A 83 -10.93 3.19 12.26
CA PRO A 83 -10.39 4.22 11.38
C PRO A 83 -8.88 4.02 11.26
N LYS A 84 -8.35 4.17 10.04
CA LYS A 84 -6.93 4.01 9.78
C LYS A 84 -6.26 5.37 9.82
N THR A 85 -5.09 5.47 10.46
CA THR A 85 -4.39 6.75 10.60
C THR A 85 -3.42 6.96 9.44
N ALA A 86 -3.35 8.19 8.93
CA ALA A 86 -2.44 8.55 7.85
C ALA A 86 -0.97 8.41 8.26
N ARG A 87 -0.66 8.70 9.53
CA ARG A 87 0.69 8.55 10.10
C ARG A 87 1.19 7.11 9.97
N THR A 88 0.37 6.12 10.35
CA THR A 88 0.76 4.71 10.23
C THR A 88 0.91 4.27 8.79
N ALA A 89 0.03 4.73 7.88
CA ALA A 89 0.16 4.42 6.45
C ALA A 89 1.46 5.01 5.84
N ILE A 90 1.80 6.25 6.18
CA ILE A 90 3.06 6.91 5.79
C ILE A 90 4.25 6.13 6.32
N LEU A 91 4.23 5.78 7.61
CA LEU A 91 5.31 5.06 8.28
C LEU A 91 5.57 3.71 7.63
N LEU A 92 4.52 2.95 7.35
CA LEU A 92 4.60 1.67 6.66
C LEU A 92 5.14 1.84 5.23
N SER A 93 4.70 2.85 4.49
CA SER A 93 5.23 3.13 3.16
C SER A 93 6.68 3.64 3.16
N ALA A 94 7.13 4.23 4.26
CA ALA A 94 8.50 4.68 4.47
C ALA A 94 9.43 3.56 5.00
N THR A 95 8.90 2.40 5.39
CA THR A 95 9.75 1.22 5.66
C THR A 95 9.89 0.36 4.41
N LEU A 96 8.80 0.13 3.68
CA LEU A 96 8.80 -0.66 2.46
C LEU A 96 7.77 -0.08 1.47
N PRO A 97 8.14 0.11 0.20
CA PRO A 97 7.21 0.65 -0.79
C PRO A 97 5.98 -0.25 -0.93
N GLY A 98 4.80 0.36 -0.95
CA GLY A 98 3.52 -0.32 -1.10
C GLY A 98 2.83 -0.80 0.18
N LEU A 99 3.50 -0.80 1.34
CA LEU A 99 2.85 -1.28 2.58
C LEU A 99 1.71 -0.36 3.05
N GLY A 100 1.83 0.95 2.92
CA GLY A 100 0.77 1.88 3.32
C GLY A 100 -0.52 1.72 2.50
N GLN A 101 -0.40 1.38 1.21
CA GLN A 101 -1.52 1.06 0.32
C GLN A 101 -2.16 -0.27 0.70
N THR A 102 -1.35 -1.30 0.99
CA THR A 102 -1.84 -2.60 1.48
C THR A 102 -2.57 -2.45 2.81
N TYR A 103 -2.00 -1.68 3.75
CA TYR A 103 -2.65 -1.31 5.01
C TYR A 103 -3.99 -0.64 4.77
N SER A 104 -4.11 0.23 3.75
CA SER A 104 -5.35 0.90 3.38
C SER A 104 -6.31 0.02 2.54
N GLY A 105 -6.08 -1.29 2.45
CA GLY A 105 -6.95 -2.23 1.74
C GLY A 105 -6.83 -2.20 0.22
N ARG A 106 -5.72 -1.67 -0.33
CA ARG A 106 -5.43 -1.65 -1.77
C ARG A 106 -4.16 -2.46 -2.10
N PRO A 107 -4.18 -3.80 -1.93
CA PRO A 107 -2.98 -4.63 -2.08
C PRO A 107 -2.41 -4.60 -3.50
N VAL A 108 -3.24 -4.50 -4.54
CA VAL A 108 -2.78 -4.42 -5.94
C VAL A 108 -1.94 -3.16 -6.18
N ARG A 109 -2.36 -2.01 -5.62
CA ARG A 109 -1.57 -0.77 -5.70
C ARG A 109 -0.28 -0.87 -4.89
N GLY A 110 -0.35 -1.48 -3.71
CA GLY A 110 0.83 -1.75 -2.90
C GLY A 110 1.86 -2.60 -3.64
N LEU A 111 1.43 -3.70 -4.24
CA LEU A 111 2.29 -4.58 -5.02
C LEU A 111 2.92 -3.87 -6.22
N ALA A 112 2.17 -3.00 -6.91
CA ALA A 112 2.70 -2.21 -8.01
C ALA A 112 3.84 -1.27 -7.57
N PHE A 113 3.68 -0.57 -6.45
CA PHE A 113 4.74 0.28 -5.89
C PHE A 113 5.96 -0.52 -5.43
N LEU A 114 5.74 -1.67 -4.79
CA LEU A 114 6.81 -2.55 -4.36
C LEU A 114 7.63 -3.05 -5.56
N ALA A 115 6.95 -3.57 -6.58
CA ALA A 115 7.59 -4.08 -7.80
C ALA A 115 8.33 -2.97 -8.56
N ALA A 116 7.72 -1.80 -8.71
CA ALA A 116 8.36 -0.66 -9.38
C ALA A 116 9.58 -0.15 -8.60
N GLY A 117 9.46 0.03 -7.29
CA GLY A 117 10.55 0.50 -6.44
C GLY A 117 11.73 -0.47 -6.43
N LEU A 118 11.49 -1.76 -6.18
CA LEU A 118 12.54 -2.78 -6.18
C LEU A 118 13.15 -2.97 -7.58
N GLY A 119 12.32 -2.96 -8.63
CA GLY A 119 12.78 -3.10 -10.01
C GLY A 119 13.75 -1.98 -10.42
N LEU A 120 13.42 -0.73 -10.09
CA LEU A 120 14.29 0.42 -10.38
C LEU A 120 15.59 0.38 -9.59
N ILE A 121 15.54 0.01 -8.30
CA ILE A 121 16.74 -0.13 -7.47
C ILE A 121 17.64 -1.26 -8.01
N ALA A 122 17.06 -2.41 -8.34
CA ALA A 122 17.80 -3.55 -8.89
C ALA A 122 18.46 -3.21 -10.25
N ALA A 123 17.71 -2.56 -11.15
CA ALA A 123 18.24 -2.10 -12.43
C ALA A 123 19.38 -1.08 -12.24
N GLY A 124 19.22 -0.14 -11.29
CA GLY A 124 20.24 0.82 -10.93
C GLY A 124 21.52 0.15 -10.42
N GLY A 125 21.38 -0.79 -9.48
CA GLY A 125 22.50 -1.57 -8.93
C GLY A 125 23.23 -2.39 -9.99
N PHE A 126 22.49 -3.06 -10.87
CA PHE A 126 23.06 -3.82 -11.99
C PHE A 126 23.92 -2.94 -12.92
N HIS A 127 23.42 -1.76 -13.26
CA HIS A 127 24.16 -0.83 -14.11
C HIS A 127 25.39 -0.23 -13.42
N LEU A 128 25.31 0.08 -12.12
CA LEU A 128 26.47 0.56 -11.37
C LEU A 128 27.55 -0.52 -11.22
N ASP A 129 27.17 -1.77 -10.95
CA ASP A 129 28.11 -2.89 -10.89
C ASP A 129 28.87 -3.04 -12.23
N ARG A 130 28.15 -3.04 -13.36
CA ARG A 130 28.78 -3.04 -14.69
C ARG A 130 29.70 -1.84 -14.90
N ALA A 131 29.27 -0.65 -14.49
CA ALA A 131 30.09 0.55 -14.64
C ALA A 131 31.43 0.44 -13.89
N VAL A 132 31.41 -0.09 -12.66
CA VAL A 132 32.60 -0.33 -11.84
C VAL A 132 33.48 -1.41 -12.47
N ASN A 133 32.89 -2.52 -12.91
CA ASN A 133 33.63 -3.61 -13.55
C ASN A 133 34.36 -3.16 -14.83
N TYR A 134 33.71 -2.37 -15.69
CA TYR A 134 34.37 -1.80 -16.87
C TYR A 134 35.45 -0.78 -16.50
N HIS A 135 35.21 0.05 -15.47
CA HIS A 135 36.21 1.01 -15.01
C HIS A 135 37.48 0.31 -14.52
N ASP A 136 37.32 -0.70 -13.66
CA ASP A 136 38.44 -1.44 -13.08
C ASP A 136 39.21 -2.23 -14.16
N ARG A 137 38.53 -2.89 -15.10
CA ARG A 137 39.19 -3.57 -16.22
C ARG A 137 39.95 -2.59 -17.11
N SER A 138 39.33 -1.46 -17.48
CA SER A 138 39.99 -0.43 -18.29
C SER A 138 41.26 0.12 -17.64
N ASN A 139 41.30 0.18 -16.31
CA ASN A 139 42.48 0.60 -15.55
C ASN A 139 43.56 -0.48 -15.45
N ARG A 140 43.18 -1.77 -15.41
CA ARG A 140 44.13 -2.89 -15.32
C ARG A 140 44.85 -3.18 -16.63
N PHE A 141 44.16 -3.00 -17.76
CA PHE A 141 44.70 -3.30 -19.09
C PHE A 141 45.22 -2.05 -19.82
N MET A 142 45.47 -0.96 -19.10
CA MET A 142 46.10 0.22 -19.68
C MET A 142 47.59 -0.09 -19.91
N GLY A 143 47.94 -0.46 -21.15
CA GLY A 143 49.33 -0.58 -21.57
C GLY A 143 50.08 0.76 -21.47
N ALA A 144 51.42 0.72 -21.52
CA ALA A 144 52.25 1.93 -21.45
C ALA A 144 51.92 2.97 -22.53
N GLU A 145 51.36 2.53 -23.66
CA GLU A 145 50.96 3.38 -24.80
C GLU A 145 49.44 3.55 -24.94
N GLY A 146 48.63 3.00 -24.01
CA GLY A 146 47.18 3.09 -24.06
C GLY A 146 46.48 2.16 -25.07
N GLU A 147 47.21 1.37 -25.84
CA GLU A 147 46.68 0.44 -26.87
C GLU A 147 46.11 -0.88 -26.32
N GLY A 148 45.90 -0.98 -25.01
CA GLY A 148 45.38 -2.21 -24.40
C GLY A 148 43.89 -2.42 -24.65
N GLY A 149 43.46 -3.66 -24.42
CA GLY A 149 42.04 -4.04 -24.43
C GLY A 149 41.79 -5.27 -23.58
N PHE A 150 40.52 -5.66 -23.48
CA PHE A 150 40.07 -6.80 -22.69
C PHE A 150 38.80 -7.41 -23.29
N ASP A 151 38.64 -8.72 -23.11
CA ASP A 151 37.41 -9.40 -23.50
C ASP A 151 36.26 -9.03 -22.55
N ASP A 152 35.12 -8.63 -23.13
CA ASP A 152 33.90 -8.33 -22.41
C ASP A 152 33.21 -9.63 -21.97
N PRO A 153 33.09 -9.90 -20.66
CA PRO A 153 32.46 -11.14 -20.17
C PRO A 153 30.96 -11.20 -20.46
N TYR A 154 30.34 -10.10 -20.91
CA TYR A 154 28.90 -10.01 -21.16
C TYR A 154 28.52 -9.98 -22.64
N SER A 155 29.46 -9.63 -23.53
CA SER A 155 29.17 -9.53 -24.98
C SER A 155 30.12 -10.32 -25.87
N ASP A 156 31.05 -11.09 -25.30
CA ASP A 156 32.03 -11.92 -26.02
C ASP A 156 32.79 -11.14 -27.11
N SER A 157 33.00 -9.84 -26.85
CA SER A 157 33.68 -8.93 -27.76
C SER A 157 34.89 -8.32 -27.09
N PHE A 158 35.98 -8.24 -27.84
CA PHE A 158 37.17 -7.53 -27.41
C PHE A 158 36.88 -6.03 -27.38
N LEU A 159 37.15 -5.38 -26.25
CA LEU A 159 36.98 -3.94 -26.06
C LEU A 159 38.33 -3.28 -25.89
N THR A 160 38.54 -2.17 -26.59
CA THR A 160 39.66 -1.28 -26.29
C THR A 160 39.44 -0.59 -24.93
N VAL A 161 40.52 -0.12 -24.30
CA VAL A 161 40.42 0.64 -23.03
C VAL A 161 39.44 1.82 -23.14
N ASP A 162 39.46 2.55 -24.25
CA ASP A 162 38.55 3.69 -24.45
C ASP A 162 37.10 3.25 -24.64
N GLN A 163 36.85 2.16 -25.37
CA GLN A 163 35.52 1.58 -25.46
C GLN A 163 35.01 1.12 -24.07
N GLY A 164 35.88 0.53 -23.26
CA GLY A 164 35.59 0.16 -21.88
C GLY A 164 35.20 1.36 -21.01
N ARG A 165 35.94 2.47 -21.12
CA ARG A 165 35.63 3.73 -20.41
C ARG A 165 34.29 4.34 -20.86
N VAL A 166 34.00 4.33 -22.17
CA VAL A 166 32.72 4.82 -22.71
C VAL A 166 31.57 3.95 -22.20
N LYS A 167 31.69 2.61 -22.26
CA LYS A 167 30.70 1.68 -21.69
C LYS A 167 30.52 1.89 -20.18
N SER A 168 31.60 2.07 -19.44
CA SER A 168 31.56 2.38 -18.00
C SER A 168 30.74 3.64 -17.71
N ARG A 169 31.00 4.74 -18.43
CA ARG A 169 30.24 5.99 -18.27
C ARG A 169 28.76 5.83 -18.63
N GLY A 170 28.46 5.14 -19.74
CA GLY A 170 27.08 4.89 -20.16
C GLY A 170 26.31 4.11 -19.09
N HIS A 171 26.90 3.03 -18.57
CA HIS A 171 26.30 2.27 -17.47
C HIS A 171 26.18 3.08 -16.18
N ALA A 172 27.16 3.91 -15.84
CA ALA A 172 27.06 4.78 -14.67
C ALA A 172 25.89 5.76 -14.79
N GLN A 173 25.70 6.37 -15.97
CA GLN A 173 24.58 7.27 -16.25
C GLN A 173 23.23 6.56 -16.09
N PHE A 174 23.06 5.38 -16.71
CA PHE A 174 21.83 4.59 -16.54
C PHE A 174 21.61 4.19 -15.08
N GLY A 175 22.66 3.76 -14.37
CA GLY A 175 22.59 3.42 -12.96
C GLY A 175 22.06 4.57 -12.11
N VAL A 176 22.61 5.78 -12.30
CA VAL A 176 22.15 7.00 -11.63
C VAL A 176 20.71 7.34 -11.99
N LEU A 177 20.32 7.25 -13.27
CA LEU A 177 18.95 7.53 -13.71
C LEU A 177 17.94 6.56 -13.08
N PHE A 178 18.24 5.27 -13.04
CA PHE A 178 17.36 4.27 -12.43
C PHE A 178 17.24 4.45 -10.92
N LEU A 179 18.34 4.74 -10.21
CA LEU A 179 18.30 5.01 -8.78
C LEU A 179 17.54 6.30 -8.45
N ALA A 180 17.76 7.38 -9.21
CA ALA A 180 17.02 8.62 -9.06
C ALA A 180 15.52 8.42 -9.31
N SER A 181 15.16 7.65 -10.34
CA SER A 181 13.77 7.27 -10.62
C SER A 181 13.17 6.43 -9.49
N GLY A 182 13.93 5.45 -8.98
CA GLY A 182 13.52 4.62 -7.85
C GLY A 182 13.23 5.44 -6.59
N LEU A 183 14.08 6.42 -6.30
CA LEU A 183 13.86 7.37 -5.22
C LEU A 183 12.60 8.24 -5.45
N GLY A 184 12.39 8.71 -6.67
CA GLY A 184 11.18 9.45 -7.05
C GLY A 184 9.90 8.63 -6.84
N VAL A 185 9.89 7.38 -7.29
CA VAL A 185 8.77 6.44 -7.07
C VAL A 185 8.57 6.17 -5.57
N TYR A 186 9.66 6.03 -4.81
CA TYR A 186 9.60 5.79 -3.37
C TYR A 186 8.96 6.97 -2.61
N ILE A 187 9.35 8.21 -2.92
CA ILE A 187 8.76 9.42 -2.34
C ILE A 187 7.27 9.51 -2.72
N TRP A 188 6.95 9.28 -4.00
CA TRP A 188 5.57 9.29 -4.47
C TRP A 188 4.69 8.26 -3.75
N ASN A 189 5.22 7.06 -3.52
CA ASN A 189 4.54 6.00 -2.77
C ASN A 189 4.12 6.44 -1.35
N ILE A 190 4.93 7.27 -0.67
CA ILE A 190 4.60 7.79 0.67
C ILE A 190 3.40 8.75 0.60
N PHE A 191 3.42 9.69 -0.35
CA PHE A 191 2.30 10.63 -0.54
C PHE A 191 1.01 9.92 -0.97
N ASP A 192 1.12 8.94 -1.87
CA ASP A 192 -0.03 8.14 -2.31
C ASP A 192 -0.64 7.31 -1.17
N ALA A 193 0.18 6.80 -0.24
CA ALA A 193 -0.31 6.08 0.93
C ALA A 193 -1.15 6.96 1.85
N ALA A 194 -0.71 8.20 2.09
CA ALA A 194 -1.45 9.18 2.88
C ALA A 194 -2.82 9.49 2.24
N LYS A 195 -2.85 9.69 0.93
CA LYS A 195 -4.11 9.91 0.20
C LYS A 195 -5.02 8.69 0.24
N THR A 196 -4.45 7.50 0.03
CA THR A 196 -5.21 6.25 -0.03
C THR A 196 -5.90 5.92 1.29
N VAL A 197 -5.29 6.25 2.43
CA VAL A 197 -5.93 6.04 3.74
C VAL A 197 -7.12 6.98 3.97
N ASN A 198 -7.06 8.22 3.44
CA ASN A 198 -8.16 9.17 3.52
C ASN A 198 -9.33 8.68 2.66
N GLU A 199 -9.04 8.23 1.43
CA GLU A 199 -10.05 7.63 0.56
C GLU A 199 -10.66 6.34 1.18
N TYR A 200 -9.87 5.56 1.93
CA TYR A 200 -10.37 4.39 2.66
C TYR A 200 -11.35 4.81 3.77
N ASN A 201 -10.98 5.82 4.57
CA ASN A 201 -11.82 6.35 5.63
C ASN A 201 -13.09 7.03 5.08
N GLU A 202 -12.99 7.77 3.98
CA GLU A 202 -14.14 8.41 3.31
C GLU A 202 -15.15 7.39 2.80
N ARG A 203 -14.70 6.28 2.19
CA ARG A 203 -15.57 5.19 1.71
C ARG A 203 -16.30 4.45 2.83
N ARG A 204 -15.84 4.58 4.08
CA ARG A 204 -16.49 3.99 5.25
C ARG A 204 -17.76 4.76 5.66
N PHE A 205 -17.77 6.08 5.50
CA PHE A 205 -18.90 6.94 5.92
C PHE A 205 -20.21 6.76 5.12
N PRO A 206 -20.24 6.55 3.79
CA PRO A 206 -21.51 6.40 3.07
C PRO A 206 -22.29 5.14 3.47
N VAL A 207 -21.63 4.09 3.94
CA VAL A 207 -22.31 2.89 4.48
C VAL A 207 -23.11 3.24 5.74
N GLN A 208 -22.60 4.15 6.56
CA GLN A 208 -23.28 4.61 7.79
C GLN A 208 -24.34 5.67 7.46
N ALA A 209 -24.06 6.58 6.53
CA ALA A 209 -24.99 7.67 6.17
C ALA A 209 -26.23 7.16 5.41
N GLN A 210 -26.08 6.15 4.55
CA GLN A 210 -27.23 5.53 3.85
C GLN A 210 -28.19 4.82 4.81
N GLN A 211 -27.72 4.40 5.98
CA GLN A 211 -28.56 3.75 7.00
C GLN A 211 -29.41 4.78 7.76
N ASN A 212 -28.87 5.96 8.09
CA ASN A 212 -29.59 6.99 8.83
C ASN A 212 -30.73 7.67 8.05
N VAL A 213 -30.66 7.70 6.72
CA VAL A 213 -31.72 8.29 5.88
C VAL A 213 -32.94 7.36 5.78
N ARG A 214 -32.74 6.04 5.87
CA ARG A 214 -33.82 5.04 5.75
C ARG A 214 -34.71 4.97 6.99
N ASP A 215 -34.14 5.21 8.18
CA ASP A 215 -34.88 5.20 9.45
C ASP A 215 -35.72 6.47 9.68
N LYS A 216 -35.49 7.54 8.90
CA LYS A 216 -36.33 8.75 8.91
C LYS A 216 -37.43 8.73 7.84
N THR A 217 -37.93 7.56 7.47
CA THR A 217 -39.20 7.49 6.74
C THR A 217 -40.30 7.94 7.70
N PHE A 218 -40.62 9.23 7.62
CA PHE A 218 -41.62 9.91 8.44
C PHE A 218 -42.94 9.13 8.42
N PHE A 219 -43.35 8.61 9.57
CA PHE A 219 -44.76 8.32 9.80
C PHE A 219 -45.50 9.65 9.83
N VAL A 220 -45.95 10.12 8.67
CA VAL A 220 -46.97 11.17 8.59
C VAL A 220 -48.25 10.56 9.16
N ARG A 221 -48.50 10.79 10.44
CA ARG A 221 -49.76 10.48 11.09
C ARG A 221 -50.81 11.46 10.56
N SER A 222 -51.32 11.19 9.36
CA SER A 222 -52.51 11.87 8.85
C SER A 222 -53.71 11.35 9.64
N GLY A 223 -54.30 12.23 10.45
CA GLY A 223 -55.50 11.91 11.20
C GLY A 223 -56.64 11.53 10.26
N GLY A 224 -57.12 10.29 10.39
CA GLY A 224 -58.44 9.89 9.91
C GLY A 224 -58.57 9.63 8.42
N ASN A 225 -57.74 8.73 7.86
CA ASN A 225 -58.11 7.69 6.87
C ASN A 225 -56.84 7.18 6.20
N LEU A 226 -56.61 5.86 6.29
CA LEU A 226 -55.45 5.17 5.72
C LEU A 226 -55.58 5.09 4.19
N SER A 227 -55.17 6.15 3.50
CA SER A 227 -54.89 6.13 2.06
C SER A 227 -53.39 5.96 1.85
N ARG A 228 -52.98 4.88 1.17
CA ARG A 228 -51.60 4.54 0.86
C ARG A 228 -51.10 5.45 -0.27
N GLY A 229 -50.71 6.68 0.07
CA GLY A 229 -50.10 7.60 -0.89
C GLY A 229 -48.69 7.18 -1.24
N GLU A 230 -48.51 6.53 -2.39
CA GLU A 230 -47.19 6.28 -2.97
C GLU A 230 -46.53 7.62 -3.31
N THR A 231 -45.69 8.11 -2.40
CA THR A 231 -44.93 9.33 -2.66
C THR A 231 -43.64 8.92 -3.34
N TYR A 232 -43.64 8.95 -4.68
CA TYR A 232 -42.44 8.74 -5.48
C TYR A 232 -41.49 9.92 -5.27
N LEU A 233 -40.50 9.73 -4.39
CA LEU A 233 -39.36 10.64 -4.30
C LEU A 233 -38.50 10.43 -5.56
N THR A 234 -38.73 11.27 -6.56
CA THR A 234 -37.89 11.36 -7.76
C THR A 234 -36.52 11.90 -7.35
N VAL A 235 -35.58 11.01 -7.02
CA VAL A 235 -34.20 11.38 -6.76
C VAL A 235 -33.57 11.77 -8.10
N ASN A 236 -33.47 13.07 -8.34
CA ASN A 236 -32.83 13.66 -9.51
C ASN A 236 -31.31 13.44 -9.39
N ARG A 237 -30.82 12.28 -9.86
CA ARG A 237 -29.38 12.05 -10.09
C ARG A 237 -28.96 12.81 -11.34
N ARG A 238 -28.46 14.02 -11.18
CA ARG A 238 -27.51 14.59 -12.13
C ARG A 238 -26.10 14.35 -11.59
N PHE A 239 -25.38 13.46 -12.24
CA PHE A 239 -23.93 13.42 -12.24
C PHE A 239 -23.48 13.88 -13.62
#